data_AF-A0A8S3ZG39-F1
#
_entry.id   AF-A0A8S3ZG39-F1
#
_cell.length_a   1.000
_cell.length_b   1.000
_cell.length_c   1.000
_cell.angle_alpha   90.00
_cell.angle_beta   90.00
_cell.angle_gamma   90.00
#
_symmetry.space_group_name_H-M   'P 1'
#
loop_
_entity.id
_entity.type
_entity.pdbx_description
1 polymer ?
#
loop_
_entity_poly.entity_id
_entity_poly.type
_entity_poly.pdbx_seq_one_letter_code
_entity_poly.pdbx_strand_id
1 'polypeptide(L)' 'EKQFVRVTGRATIRSLATFLQRKLHIDDNHKVDVYCPCQSGFVYLNNSHTLKAVKDLYSHDKDILHLNYDISSL' A
#
# COMPACT_ATOMS: atom_id res chain seq x y z
N GLU A 1 -4.24 -7.30 14.51
CA GLU A 1 -3.45 -6.09 14.85
C GLU A 1 -3.12 -5.26 13.61
N LYS A 2 -3.08 -3.93 13.73
CA LYS A 2 -2.62 -3.05 12.64
C LYS A 2 -1.09 -2.99 12.68
N GLN A 3 -0.43 -3.42 11.61
CA GLN A 3 1.03 -3.37 11.51
C GLN A 3 1.49 -1.99 11.04
N PHE A 4 2.44 -1.39 11.77
CA PHE A 4 3.09 -0.14 11.37
C PHE A 4 4.41 -0.45 10.67
N VAL A 5 4.66 0.22 9.55
CA VAL A 5 5.93 0.12 8.81
C VAL A 5 6.46 1.52 8.58
N ARG A 6 7.75 1.73 8.87
CA ARG A 6 8.46 2.97 8.50
C ARG A 6 9.17 2.76 7.18
N VAL A 7 8.93 3.67 6.25
CA VAL A 7 9.44 3.61 4.88
C VAL A 7 9.88 5.00 4.44
N THR A 8 10.76 5.06 3.45
CA THR A 8 11.10 6.33 2.81
C THR A 8 9.94 6.77 1.92
N GLY A 9 9.69 8.09 1.85
CA GLY A 9 8.62 8.62 1.00
C GLY A 9 8.81 8.33 -0.50
N ARG A 10 10.03 7.96 -0.92
CA ARG A 10 10.37 7.60 -2.31
C ARG A 10 10.00 6.15 -2.67
N ALA A 11 9.74 5.30 -1.68
CA ALA A 11 9.29 3.94 -1.95
C ALA A 11 7.95 3.97 -2.69
N THR A 12 7.76 3.05 -3.63
CA THR A 12 6.53 2.96 -4.42
C THR A 12 5.55 1.95 -3.86
N ILE A 13 4.31 2.01 -4.34
CA ILE A 13 3.30 0.99 -4.05
C ILE A 13 3.76 -0.40 -4.47
N ARG A 14 4.44 -0.52 -5.62
CA ARG A 14 5.06 -1.79 -6.03
C ARG A 14 6.06 -2.30 -5.00
N SER A 15 6.97 -1.44 -4.54
CA SER A 15 7.96 -1.82 -3.53
C SER A 15 7.29 -2.29 -2.22
N LEU A 16 6.21 -1.64 -1.81
CA LEU A 16 5.42 -2.05 -0.64
C LEU A 16 4.72 -3.39 -0.86
N ALA A 17 4.10 -3.61 -2.02
CA ALA A 17 3.45 -4.88 -2.36
C ALA A 17 4.46 -6.04 -2.36
N THR A 18 5.64 -5.87 -2.98
CA THR A 18 6.72 -6.87 -2.95
C THR A 18 7.22 -7.12 -1.52
N PHE A 19 7.33 -6.07 -0.70
CA PHE A 19 7.68 -6.22 0.71
C PHE A 19 6.64 -7.06 1.47
N LEU A 20 5.36 -6.78 1.28
CA LEU A 20 4.26 -7.54 1.89
C LEU A 20 4.27 -9.00 1.43
N GLN A 21 4.47 -9.24 0.13
CA GLN A 21 4.55 -10.58 -0.44
C GLN A 21 5.64 -11.42 0.25
N ARG A 22 6.84 -10.85 0.40
CA ARG A 22 7.96 -11.51 1.09
C ARG A 22 7.71 -11.68 2.58
N LYS A 23 7.17 -10.66 3.26
CA LYS A 23 6.95 -10.68 4.71
C LYS A 23 5.89 -11.69 5.12
N LEU A 24 4.87 -11.88 4.29
CA LEU A 24 3.75 -12.78 4.53
C LEU A 24 3.96 -14.17 3.91
N HIS A 25 5.12 -14.42 3.28
CA HIS A 25 5.43 -15.67 2.57
C HIS A 25 4.35 -16.04 1.53
N ILE A 26 3.88 -15.03 0.79
CA ILE A 26 2.87 -15.20 -0.26
C ILE A 26 3.57 -15.75 -1.51
N ASP A 27 3.01 -16.82 -2.07
CA ASP A 27 3.49 -17.49 -3.28
C ASP A 27 3.43 -16.57 -4.51
N ASP A 28 4.30 -16.82 -5.50
CA ASP A 28 4.37 -16.02 -6.73
C ASP A 28 3.11 -16.11 -7.60
N ASN A 29 2.25 -17.12 -7.37
CA ASN A 29 0.95 -17.25 -8.03
C ASN A 29 -0.13 -16.28 -7.50
N HIS A 30 0.20 -15.47 -6.49
CA HIS A 30 -0.72 -14.51 -5.90
C HIS A 30 -0.23 -13.08 -6.11
N LYS A 31 -1.18 -12.18 -6.28
CA LYS A 31 -0.95 -10.75 -6.42
C LYS A 31 -1.41 -10.02 -5.17
N VAL A 32 -0.57 -9.10 -4.70
CA VAL A 32 -0.91 -8.20 -3.59
C VAL A 32 -1.31 -6.84 -4.17
N ASP A 33 -2.59 -6.49 -4.01
CA ASP A 33 -3.12 -5.19 -4.42
C ASP A 33 -3.27 -4.28 -3.20
N VAL A 34 -2.73 -3.07 -3.28
CA VAL A 34 -2.74 -2.09 -2.19
C VAL A 34 -3.70 -0.95 -2.54
N TYR A 35 -4.56 -0.59 -1.59
CA TYR A 35 -5.57 0.44 -1.76
C TYR A 35 -5.63 1.39 -0.56
N CYS A 36 -6.01 2.64 -0.83
CA CYS A 36 -6.17 3.66 0.19
C CYS A 36 -7.65 3.81 0.56
N PRO A 37 -8.05 3.62 1.84
CA PRO A 37 -9.38 4.02 2.29
C PRO A 37 -9.48 5.55 2.28
N CYS A 38 -10.42 6.08 1.51
CA CYS A 38 -10.77 7.49 1.43
C CYS A 38 -12.19 7.70 1.95
N GLN A 39 -12.59 8.95 2.20
CA GLN A 39 -13.93 9.26 2.73
C GLN A 39 -15.07 8.76 1.82
N SER A 40 -14.83 8.69 0.51
CA SER A 40 -15.79 8.26 -0.51
C SER A 40 -15.67 6.79 -0.93
N GLY A 41 -14.82 5.99 -0.27
CA GLY A 41 -14.65 4.56 -0.58
C GLY A 41 -13.19 4.13 -0.65
N PHE A 42 -12.88 3.15 -1.50
CA PHE A 42 -11.53 2.62 -1.66
C PHE A 42 -10.95 3.05 -3.01
N VAL A 43 -9.72 3.58 -2.99
CA VAL A 43 -8.99 3.97 -4.19
C VAL A 43 -7.86 2.98 -4.44
N TYR A 44 -7.91 2.31 -5.59
CA TYR A 44 -6.81 1.48 -6.06
C TYR A 44 -5.60 2.35 -6.38
N LEU A 45 -4.45 1.99 -5.82
CA LEU A 45 -3.24 2.77 -5.99
C LEU A 45 -2.42 2.23 -7.16
N ASN A 46 -1.96 3.13 -8.02
CA ASN A 46 -1.05 2.75 -9.10
C ASN A 46 0.31 2.31 -8.52
N ASN A 47 0.80 1.16 -8.98
CA ASN A 47 2.09 0.59 -8.58
C ASN A 47 3.29 1.54 -8.73
N SER A 48 3.22 2.51 -9.64
CA SER A 48 4.27 3.49 -9.89
C SER A 48 4.23 4.69 -8.94
N HIS A 49 3.13 4.90 -8.20
CA HIS A 49 3.05 6.02 -7.25
C HIS A 49 3.97 5.81 -6.06
N THR A 50 4.60 6.91 -5.62
CA THR A 50 5.38 6.93 -4.39
C THR A 50 4.45 7.05 -3.18
N LEU A 51 4.87 6.51 -2.04
CA LEU A 51 4.10 6.59 -0.80
C LEU A 51 3.95 8.04 -0.31
N LYS A 52 4.92 8.91 -0.62
CA LYS A 52 4.76 10.35 -0.40
C LYS A 52 3.62 10.93 -1.24
N ALA A 53 3.57 10.65 -2.54
CA ALA A 53 2.50 11.15 -3.41
C ALA A 53 1.11 10.65 -2.95
N VAL A 54 1.01 9.37 -2.56
CA VAL A 54 -0.23 8.81 -2.02
C VAL A 54 -0.62 9.49 -0.70
N LYS A 55 0.34 9.75 0.20
CA LYS A 55 0.06 10.50 1.44
C LYS A 55 -0.44 11.90 1.15
N ASP A 56 0.25 12.63 0.27
CA ASP A 56 -0.09 14.01 -0.07
C ASP A 56 -1.52 14.08 -0.67
N LEU A 57 -1.90 13.11 -1.52
CA LEU A 57 -3.21 13.05 -2.16
C LEU A 57 -4.35 12.62 -1.24
N TYR A 58 -4.13 11.64 -0.36
CA TYR A 58 -5.24 10.95 0.34
C TYR A 58 -5.18 11.01 1.87
N SER A 59 -4.07 11.48 2.45
CA SER A 59 -3.92 11.60 3.91
C SER A 59 -3.75 13.02 4.41
N HIS A 60 -3.54 14.01 3.54
CA HIS A 60 -3.39 15.45 3.86
C HIS A 60 -2.65 15.67 5.21
N ASP A 61 -3.40 15.95 6.28
CA ASP A 61 -2.90 16.31 7.63
C ASP A 61 -2.58 15.13 8.56
N LYS A 62 -2.70 13.89 8.10
CA LYS A 62 -2.40 12.72 8.94
C LYS A 62 -0.92 12.42 8.95
N ASP A 63 -0.38 12.19 10.14
CA ASP A 63 1.00 11.73 10.30
C ASP A 63 1.21 10.36 9.66
N ILE A 64 0.20 9.48 9.78
CA ILE A 64 0.26 8.09 9.34
C ILE A 64 -0.66 7.88 8.13
N LEU A 65 -0.07 7.38 7.05
CA LEU A 65 -0.82 6.92 5.88
C LEU A 65 -1.43 5.54 6.19
N HIS A 66 -2.75 5.46 6.16
CA HIS A 66 -3.47 4.20 6.31
C HIS A 66 -3.65 3.55 4.94
N LEU A 67 -3.21 2.30 4.82
CA LEU A 67 -3.35 1.49 3.62
C LEU A 67 -3.96 0.14 3.99
N ASN A 68 -4.75 -0.39 3.07
CA ASN A 68 -5.24 -1.76 3.12
C ASN A 68 -4.66 -2.53 1.93
N TYR A 69 -4.68 -3.85 2.02
CA TYR A 69 -4.25 -4.71 0.93
C TYR A 69 -5.19 -5.90 0.79
N ASP A 70 -5.24 -6.45 -0.41
CA ASP A 70 -5.95 -7.67 -0.77
C ASP A 70 -4.97 -8.63 -1.45
N ILE A 71 -5.21 -9.93 -1.32
CA ILE A 71 -4.40 -10.98 -1.92
C ILE A 71 -5.32 -11.76 -2.85
N SER A 72 -5.07 -11.64 -4.15
CA SER A 72 -5.83 -12.35 -5.19
C SER A 72 -4.95 -13.40 -5.86
N SER A 73 -5.56 -14.51 -6.30
CA SER A 73 -4.91 -15.45 -7.21
C SER A 73 -4.80 -14.84 -8.61
N LEU A 74 -3.71 -15.10 -9.32
CA LEU A 74 -3.54 -14.72 -10.73
C LEU A 74 -4.52 -15.45 -11.66
#